data_AF-A0A1S3DM34-F1
#
_entry.id   AF-A0A1S3DM34-F1
#
_cell.length_a   1.000
_cell.length_b   1.000
_cell.length_c   1.000
_cell.angle_alpha   90.00
_cell.angle_beta   90.00
_cell.angle_gamma   90.00
#
_symmetry.space_group_name_H-M   'P 1'
#
loop_
_entity.id
_entity.type
_entity.pdbx_description
1 polymer ?
#
loop_
_entity_poly.entity_id
_entity_poly.type
_entity_poly.pdbx_seq_one_letter_code
_entity_poly.pdbx_strand_id
1 'polypeptide(L)'
;MDQLNTNDNNNNVYLCNTVSNSYSHRNDRLNELSIYYQNCRGLRTKQNEFTSNFVGTDFDVICLTETWLKDSIFSSSYFITNDYYVYRKDRLYNDEVQFGGGVLIAVKKHFNVVRLFELDFDGVDCVWVKLKLSLECELIIGNSYIPGSTHPQVVENYCNFLLSYESFVDSVGITSTRLLLLGDFNLPLFDWAHGVSLHYDFNVRKRSEIIYSTFVQSLNLVQHNYVRINEHDNLLDLVLSNLGDLCDVTDTGGFSFVRLDHEHPALNIAVKIPLSIFNDNFQPFVKKNYARGDYFGLYNYLRDYQYTDSEDVDVLVEDLSLAFHLGVNEFIPDKVIRPSRYPGWFSRELIYKLRLKERLHRKCKRAPYNLTFKDNFSSVRKQCKKLYARDLRKYHDRVESDLKANPKFFWRFAKLKYKGTHEINIFDGNEVVPTEQVPNKFAEHFHSIYNTNSSASVRSACTSDDQSLGSVTLDLPRVEECDVILAAKELKSSFVCGVDDDLKIGRHVAGADESRLLQNDINAIVTWCT
;
A
#
# COMPACT_ATOMS: atom_id res chain seq x y z
N MET A 1 2.58 30.94 64.15
CA MET A 1 2.10 30.01 65.18
C MET A 1 1.25 28.98 64.44
N ASP A 2 1.71 27.79 64.10
CA ASP A 2 2.86 27.03 64.57
C ASP A 2 3.51 26.27 63.41
N GLN A 3 4.83 26.18 63.48
CA GLN A 3 5.67 25.27 62.71
C GLN A 3 5.60 23.88 63.34
N LEU A 4 5.75 22.82 62.56
CA LEU A 4 6.70 21.75 62.87
C LEU A 4 7.07 20.98 61.59
N ASN A 5 8.37 20.98 61.34
CA ASN A 5 9.13 20.20 60.36
C ASN A 5 9.12 18.71 60.68
N THR A 6 9.25 17.88 59.64
CA THR A 6 10.32 16.85 59.54
C THR A 6 10.59 16.51 58.08
N ASN A 7 11.87 16.63 57.70
CA ASN A 7 12.47 16.15 56.45
C ASN A 7 12.48 14.60 56.40
N ASP A 8 12.44 13.98 55.22
CA ASP A 8 13.65 13.56 54.47
C ASP A 8 13.38 12.49 53.38
N ASN A 9 14.14 12.63 52.28
CA ASN A 9 14.66 11.61 51.36
C ASN A 9 13.80 10.95 50.26
N ASN A 10 14.05 11.44 49.03
CA ASN A 10 14.37 10.71 47.80
C ASN A 10 13.90 9.25 47.66
N ASN A 11 13.05 9.00 46.66
CA ASN A 11 13.29 7.92 45.69
C ASN A 11 12.49 8.11 44.39
N ASN A 12 13.23 8.20 43.28
CA ASN A 12 12.71 7.98 41.92
C ASN A 12 12.16 6.56 41.82
N VAL A 13 10.86 6.42 41.56
CA VAL A 13 10.30 5.15 41.06
C VAL A 13 9.33 5.45 39.93
N TYR A 14 9.68 4.93 38.76
CA TYR A 14 8.81 4.77 37.60
C TYR A 14 7.55 4.00 38.00
N LEU A 15 6.42 4.69 38.13
CA LEU A 15 5.12 4.03 38.32
C LEU A 15 4.42 3.90 36.97
N CYS A 16 4.56 2.67 36.45
CA CYS A 16 3.66 2.01 35.53
C CYS A 16 2.20 2.27 35.97
N ASN A 17 1.45 3.03 35.16
CA ASN A 17 0.00 3.11 35.31
C ASN A 17 -0.59 1.78 34.85
N THR A 18 -0.77 0.89 35.82
CA THR A 18 -1.66 -0.27 35.75
C THR A 18 -3.07 0.24 35.45
N VAL A 19 -3.58 -0.17 34.29
CA VAL A 19 -4.98 0.03 33.90
C VAL A 19 -5.81 -0.88 34.79
N SER A 20 -6.41 -0.31 35.83
CA SER A 20 -7.45 -0.98 36.61
C SER A 20 -8.74 -1.00 35.80
N ASN A 21 -9.10 -2.20 35.36
CA ASN A 21 -10.41 -2.55 34.83
C ASN A 21 -11.50 -2.10 35.80
N SER A 22 -12.25 -1.08 35.40
CA SER A 22 -13.59 -0.82 35.92
C SER A 22 -14.57 -1.01 34.77
N TYR A 23 -15.16 -2.20 34.73
CA TYR A 23 -16.39 -2.47 33.98
C TYR A 23 -17.49 -1.59 34.57
N SER A 24 -17.61 -0.37 34.05
CA SER A 24 -18.70 0.54 34.34
C SER A 24 -19.27 1.00 33.00
N HIS A 25 -20.58 0.75 32.83
CA HIS A 25 -21.46 1.11 31.72
C HIS A 25 -20.80 1.86 30.55
N ARG A 26 -20.53 1.14 29.45
CA ARG A 26 -20.21 1.74 28.15
C ARG A 26 -21.41 2.58 27.71
N ASN A 27 -21.33 3.90 27.89
CA ASN A 27 -22.07 4.81 27.04
C ASN A 27 -21.61 4.55 25.60
N ASP A 28 -22.48 3.97 24.76
CA ASP A 28 -22.25 3.80 23.33
C ASP A 28 -22.13 5.17 22.65
N ARG A 29 -20.94 5.78 22.73
CA ARG A 29 -20.62 6.97 21.95
C ARG A 29 -20.40 6.53 20.51
N LEU A 30 -21.37 6.83 19.64
CA LEU A 30 -21.20 6.73 18.20
C LEU A 30 -20.04 7.65 17.78
N ASN A 31 -19.09 7.09 17.04
CA ASN A 31 -18.00 7.82 16.43
C ASN A 31 -18.26 7.95 14.92
N GLU A 32 -17.62 8.93 14.29
CA GLU A 32 -17.76 9.17 12.86
C GLU A 32 -16.67 8.45 12.07
N LEU A 33 -17.07 7.59 11.13
CA LEU A 33 -16.22 7.04 10.07
C LEU A 33 -16.26 8.00 8.88
N SER A 34 -15.11 8.59 8.53
CA SER A 34 -15.03 9.57 7.45
C SER A 34 -14.66 8.92 6.12
N ILE A 35 -15.57 8.97 5.15
CA ILE A 35 -15.43 8.37 3.84
C ILE A 35 -15.41 9.47 2.78
N TYR A 36 -14.52 9.36 1.80
CA TYR A 36 -14.46 10.26 0.65
C TYR A 36 -14.81 9.51 -0.62
N TYR A 37 -15.65 10.08 -1.47
CA TYR A 37 -15.95 9.57 -2.80
C TYR A 37 -15.64 10.58 -3.90
N GLN A 38 -15.10 10.13 -5.03
CA GLN A 38 -14.95 10.95 -6.24
C GLN A 38 -14.88 10.08 -7.51
N ASN A 39 -15.68 10.41 -8.52
CA ASN A 39 -15.39 10.02 -9.90
C ASN A 39 -14.19 10.84 -10.41
N CYS A 40 -13.12 10.16 -10.78
CA CYS A 40 -11.84 10.81 -11.13
C CYS A 40 -11.71 11.18 -12.60
N ARG A 41 -12.55 10.59 -13.47
CA ARG A 41 -12.46 10.70 -14.94
C ARG A 41 -11.02 10.61 -15.44
N GLY A 42 -10.34 9.54 -15.02
CA GLY A 42 -8.95 9.22 -15.30
C GLY A 42 -7.92 9.84 -14.36
N LEU A 43 -7.04 8.97 -13.83
CA LEU A 43 -5.92 9.34 -12.95
C LEU A 43 -4.55 9.30 -13.64
N ARG A 44 -4.42 8.60 -14.77
CA ARG A 44 -3.13 8.34 -15.47
C ARG A 44 -2.28 9.60 -15.70
N THR A 45 -2.91 10.71 -16.08
CA THR A 45 -2.24 12.00 -16.34
C THR A 45 -2.24 12.94 -15.13
N LYS A 46 -2.89 12.55 -14.04
CA LYS A 46 -3.17 13.40 -12.86
C LYS A 46 -2.45 12.91 -11.60
N GLN A 47 -1.44 12.03 -11.72
CA GLN A 47 -0.71 11.46 -10.59
C GLN A 47 -0.11 12.52 -9.65
N ASN A 48 0.54 13.55 -10.20
CA ASN A 48 1.14 14.61 -9.39
C ASN A 48 0.09 15.45 -8.66
N GLU A 49 -1.03 15.75 -9.32
CA GLU A 49 -2.16 16.45 -8.71
C GLU A 49 -2.75 15.62 -7.56
N PHE A 50 -3.08 14.35 -7.84
CA PHE A 50 -3.61 13.40 -6.87
C PHE A 50 -2.70 13.28 -5.66
N THR A 51 -1.42 12.92 -5.86
CA THR A 51 -0.47 12.68 -4.76
C THR A 51 -0.28 13.93 -3.90
N SER A 52 -0.19 15.12 -4.52
CA SER A 52 -0.06 16.37 -3.77
C SER A 52 -1.27 16.69 -2.90
N ASN A 53 -2.49 16.33 -3.34
CA ASN A 53 -3.73 16.54 -2.61
C ASN A 53 -3.95 15.45 -1.55
N PHE A 54 -3.57 14.21 -1.85
CA PHE A 54 -3.59 13.05 -0.97
C PHE A 54 -2.71 13.23 0.26
N VAL A 55 -1.51 13.79 0.08
CA VAL A 55 -0.58 14.01 1.19
C VAL A 55 -1.19 14.98 2.22
N GLY A 56 -1.63 14.40 3.34
CA GLY A 56 -2.28 15.09 4.44
C GLY A 56 -3.80 15.11 4.39
N THR A 57 -4.45 14.22 3.64
CA THR A 57 -5.81 13.82 3.97
C THR A 57 -5.82 12.85 5.15
N ASP A 58 -6.99 12.72 5.76
CA ASP A 58 -7.20 11.86 6.93
C ASP A 58 -8.55 11.15 6.83
N PHE A 59 -9.02 10.85 5.61
CA PHE A 59 -10.22 10.06 5.39
C PHE A 59 -9.97 8.62 5.78
N ASP A 60 -10.90 7.99 6.49
CA ASP A 60 -10.76 6.60 6.92
C ASP A 60 -10.91 5.64 5.74
N VAL A 61 -11.79 5.98 4.81
CA VAL A 61 -12.01 5.27 3.54
C VAL A 61 -12.02 6.27 2.39
N ILE A 62 -11.42 5.90 1.26
CA ILE A 62 -11.43 6.65 0.00
C ILE A 62 -11.96 5.72 -1.10
N CYS A 63 -13.06 6.09 -1.72
CA CYS A 63 -13.68 5.39 -2.84
C CYS A 63 -13.53 6.22 -4.12
N LEU A 64 -12.99 5.64 -5.18
CA LEU A 64 -12.80 6.32 -6.46
C LEU A 64 -13.39 5.49 -7.58
N THR A 65 -14.10 6.14 -8.50
CA THR A 65 -14.58 5.55 -9.76
C THR A 65 -13.87 6.21 -10.94
N GLU A 66 -13.93 5.57 -12.11
CA GLU A 66 -13.23 6.00 -13.31
C GLU A 66 -11.74 6.31 -13.08
N THR A 67 -11.04 5.40 -12.42
CA THR A 67 -9.61 5.59 -12.15
C THR A 67 -8.79 5.56 -13.45
N TRP A 68 -9.27 4.81 -14.44
CA TRP A 68 -8.59 4.50 -15.71
C TRP A 68 -7.18 3.93 -15.52
N LEU A 69 -6.89 3.37 -14.34
CA LEU A 69 -5.59 2.75 -14.07
C LEU A 69 -5.50 1.42 -14.83
N LYS A 70 -4.26 0.91 -14.89
CA LYS A 70 -3.93 -0.40 -15.45
C LYS A 70 -3.14 -1.15 -14.39
N ASP A 71 -3.13 -2.47 -14.48
CA ASP A 71 -2.39 -3.33 -13.55
C ASP A 71 -0.90 -2.94 -13.47
N SER A 72 -0.30 -2.54 -14.59
CA SER A 72 1.08 -2.03 -14.66
C SER A 72 1.34 -0.72 -13.88
N ILE A 73 0.30 -0.03 -13.41
CA ILE A 73 0.41 1.20 -12.65
C ILE A 73 0.12 0.92 -11.17
N PHE A 74 1.16 0.75 -10.35
CA PHE A 74 1.01 0.39 -8.94
C PHE A 74 0.24 1.41 -8.10
N SER A 75 -0.58 0.92 -7.16
CA SER A 75 -1.26 1.76 -6.16
C SER A 75 -0.30 2.62 -5.32
N SER A 76 0.94 2.14 -5.07
CA SER A 76 1.96 2.89 -4.34
C SER A 76 2.43 4.17 -5.06
N SER A 77 2.14 4.29 -6.36
CA SER A 77 2.39 5.51 -7.13
C SER A 77 1.41 6.65 -6.80
N TYR A 78 0.24 6.34 -6.23
CA TYR A 78 -0.79 7.31 -5.84
C TYR A 78 -0.90 7.42 -4.31
N PHE A 79 -0.91 6.28 -3.61
CA PHE A 79 -0.96 6.18 -2.16
C PHE A 79 0.46 6.07 -1.60
N ILE A 80 1.18 7.20 -1.64
CA ILE A 80 2.62 7.24 -1.33
C ILE A 80 2.94 7.14 0.17
N THR A 81 1.94 7.33 1.04
CA THR A 81 2.07 7.12 2.49
C THR A 81 1.66 5.69 2.86
N ASN A 82 2.30 5.13 3.89
CA ASN A 82 2.08 3.73 4.28
C ASN A 82 0.91 3.57 5.28
N ASP A 83 -0.20 4.26 5.05
CA ASP A 83 -1.34 4.32 5.94
C ASP A 83 -2.64 3.76 5.36
N TYR A 84 -2.67 3.32 4.09
CA TYR A 84 -3.84 2.65 3.49
C TYR A 84 -3.53 1.26 2.93
N TYR A 85 -4.49 0.35 3.08
CA TYR A 85 -4.69 -0.77 2.15
C TYR A 85 -5.46 -0.25 0.94
N VAL A 86 -5.12 -0.70 -0.26
CA VAL A 86 -5.75 -0.25 -1.51
C VAL A 86 -6.26 -1.47 -2.26
N TYR A 87 -7.57 -1.56 -2.41
CA TYR A 87 -8.27 -2.59 -3.18
C TYR A 87 -8.83 -1.93 -4.44
N ARG A 88 -8.52 -2.46 -5.62
CA ARG A 88 -9.01 -1.89 -6.88
C ARG A 88 -9.30 -2.98 -7.90
N LYS A 89 -10.17 -2.66 -8.85
CA LYS A 89 -10.41 -3.45 -10.07
C LYS A 89 -10.11 -2.52 -11.24
N ASP A 90 -9.05 -2.82 -11.98
CA ASP A 90 -8.71 -2.09 -13.20
C ASP A 90 -9.44 -2.70 -14.39
N ARG A 91 -9.96 -1.87 -15.30
CA ARG A 91 -10.60 -2.38 -16.50
C ARG A 91 -9.56 -2.94 -17.46
N LEU A 92 -9.81 -4.14 -17.96
CA LEU A 92 -9.05 -4.71 -19.07
C LEU A 92 -9.47 -3.99 -20.36
N TYR A 93 -8.51 -3.33 -20.99
CA TYR A 93 -8.69 -2.63 -22.25
C TYR A 93 -8.41 -3.57 -23.41
N ASN A 94 -9.18 -3.45 -24.49
CA ASN A 94 -8.96 -4.13 -25.76
C ASN A 94 -8.78 -3.08 -26.87
N ASP A 95 -8.68 -3.52 -28.13
CA ASP A 95 -8.44 -2.61 -29.27
C ASP A 95 -9.57 -1.59 -29.46
N GLU A 96 -10.80 -1.92 -29.02
CA GLU A 96 -11.99 -1.07 -29.16
C GLU A 96 -12.18 -0.08 -27.99
N VAL A 97 -11.77 -0.44 -26.77
CA VAL A 97 -11.94 0.36 -25.56
C VAL A 97 -10.58 0.59 -24.90
N GLN A 98 -10.05 1.82 -25.04
CA GLN A 98 -8.71 2.18 -24.54
C GLN A 98 -8.71 3.07 -23.27
N PHE A 99 -9.89 3.50 -22.83
CA PHE A 99 -10.11 4.37 -21.68
C PHE A 99 -11.49 4.13 -21.06
N GLY A 100 -11.71 4.68 -19.86
CA GLY A 100 -12.96 4.48 -19.11
C GLY A 100 -12.87 3.37 -18.07
N GLY A 101 -13.63 3.52 -16.99
CA GLY A 101 -13.79 2.50 -15.96
C GLY A 101 -12.68 2.39 -14.93
N GLY A 102 -12.70 1.29 -14.20
CA GLY A 102 -11.88 1.02 -13.04
C GLY A 102 -12.41 1.68 -11.76
N VAL A 103 -12.33 0.95 -10.65
CA VAL A 103 -12.80 1.38 -9.34
C VAL A 103 -11.80 1.04 -8.24
N LEU A 104 -11.81 1.79 -7.15
CA LEU A 104 -10.86 1.65 -6.05
C LEU A 104 -11.51 1.96 -4.70
N ILE A 105 -11.19 1.17 -3.68
CA ILE A 105 -11.43 1.46 -2.27
C ILE A 105 -10.09 1.42 -1.53
N ALA A 106 -9.71 2.52 -0.90
CA ALA A 106 -8.57 2.57 0.00
C ALA A 106 -9.04 2.74 1.44
N VAL A 107 -8.57 1.89 2.35
CA VAL A 107 -8.96 1.85 3.76
C VAL A 107 -7.75 2.05 4.65
N LYS A 108 -7.82 2.91 5.67
CA LYS A 108 -6.69 3.11 6.59
C LYS A 108 -6.28 1.79 7.26
N LYS A 109 -4.98 1.55 7.39
CA LYS A 109 -4.40 0.29 7.89
C LYS A 109 -4.72 -0.05 9.35
N HIS A 110 -5.26 0.90 10.12
CA HIS A 110 -5.68 0.61 11.49
C HIS A 110 -7.08 -0.01 11.55
N PHE A 111 -7.83 -0.05 10.46
CA PHE A 111 -9.07 -0.83 10.39
C PHE A 111 -8.75 -2.28 10.04
N ASN A 112 -9.49 -3.19 10.68
CA ASN A 112 -9.54 -4.57 10.23
C ASN A 112 -10.48 -4.66 9.03
N VAL A 113 -9.93 -4.96 7.86
CA VAL A 113 -10.64 -4.97 6.58
C VAL A 113 -10.34 -6.26 5.82
N VAL A 114 -11.39 -6.84 5.25
CA VAL A 114 -11.32 -8.03 4.39
C VAL A 114 -11.84 -7.64 3.01
N ARG A 115 -11.14 -8.08 1.94
CA ARG A 115 -11.59 -7.94 0.56
C ARG A 115 -12.53 -9.09 0.23
N LEU A 116 -13.74 -8.80 -0.23
CA LEU A 116 -14.74 -9.79 -0.64
C LEU A 116 -14.60 -10.05 -2.15
N PHE A 117 -13.64 -10.88 -2.56
CA PHE A 117 -13.38 -11.19 -3.99
C PHE A 117 -14.55 -11.95 -4.64
N GLU A 118 -15.27 -12.72 -3.83
CA GLU A 118 -16.48 -13.44 -4.18
C GLU A 118 -17.62 -12.55 -4.70
N LEU A 119 -17.57 -11.24 -4.49
CA LEU A 119 -18.57 -10.28 -4.97
C LEU A 119 -18.14 -9.55 -6.25
N ASP A 120 -17.02 -9.97 -6.85
CA ASP A 120 -16.59 -9.42 -8.13
C ASP A 120 -17.43 -9.98 -9.27
N PHE A 121 -17.82 -9.11 -10.19
CA PHE A 121 -18.67 -9.47 -11.31
C PHE A 121 -18.09 -9.01 -12.63
N ASP A 122 -18.05 -9.88 -13.64
CA ASP A 122 -17.58 -9.53 -14.97
C ASP A 122 -18.65 -8.75 -15.74
N GLY A 123 -18.27 -7.58 -16.25
CA GLY A 123 -19.18 -6.64 -16.90
C GLY A 123 -19.56 -5.43 -16.05
N VAL A 124 -19.24 -5.44 -14.75
CA VAL A 124 -19.33 -4.27 -13.86
C VAL A 124 -17.98 -4.06 -13.17
N ASP A 125 -17.51 -2.81 -13.14
CA ASP A 125 -16.32 -2.49 -12.36
C ASP A 125 -16.75 -2.31 -10.91
N CYS A 126 -16.59 -3.34 -10.07
CA CYS A 126 -16.94 -3.30 -8.66
C CYS A 126 -15.81 -3.80 -7.77
N VAL A 127 -15.70 -3.21 -6.57
CA VAL A 127 -14.85 -3.67 -5.48
C VAL A 127 -15.65 -3.63 -4.18
N TRP A 128 -15.51 -4.68 -3.39
CA TRP A 128 -16.25 -4.86 -2.14
C TRP A 128 -15.31 -5.16 -0.99
N VAL A 129 -15.47 -4.47 0.14
CA VAL A 129 -14.71 -4.71 1.35
C VAL A 129 -15.62 -4.82 2.56
N LYS A 130 -15.22 -5.61 3.56
CA LYS A 130 -15.89 -5.71 4.85
C LYS A 130 -14.98 -5.18 5.94
N LEU A 131 -15.43 -4.14 6.64
CA LEU A 131 -14.75 -3.55 7.79
C LEU A 131 -15.33 -4.14 9.08
N LYS A 132 -14.47 -4.66 9.94
CA LYS A 132 -14.84 -5.08 11.30
C LYS A 132 -14.57 -3.93 12.27
N LEU A 133 -15.64 -3.24 12.67
CA LEU A 133 -15.59 -1.96 13.39
C LEU A 133 -15.78 -2.10 14.91
N SER A 134 -16.59 -3.07 15.34
CA SER A 134 -16.77 -3.52 16.72
C SER A 134 -17.04 -5.04 16.74
N LEU A 135 -17.11 -5.69 17.91
CA LEU A 135 -17.25 -7.16 18.00
C LEU A 135 -18.54 -7.60 17.31
N GLU A 136 -19.51 -6.69 17.31
CA GLU A 136 -20.89 -6.88 16.84
C GLU A 136 -21.25 -5.87 15.73
N CYS A 137 -20.27 -5.13 15.19
CA CYS A 137 -20.48 -4.13 14.14
C CYS A 137 -19.54 -4.39 12.96
N GLU A 138 -20.13 -4.85 11.87
CA GLU A 138 -19.48 -4.93 10.57
C GLU A 138 -20.12 -3.94 9.60
N LEU A 139 -19.31 -3.41 8.68
CA LEU A 139 -19.74 -2.54 7.58
C LEU A 139 -19.19 -3.08 6.27
N ILE A 140 -20.08 -3.48 5.37
CA ILE A 140 -19.75 -3.82 3.99
C ILE A 140 -19.79 -2.54 3.17
N ILE A 141 -18.71 -2.27 2.42
CA ILE A 141 -18.62 -1.14 1.51
C ILE A 141 -18.41 -1.67 0.09
N GLY A 142 -19.37 -1.38 -0.79
CA GLY A 142 -19.26 -1.61 -2.23
C GLY A 142 -18.95 -0.30 -2.95
N ASN A 143 -18.04 -0.34 -3.93
CA ASN A 143 -17.81 0.75 -4.85
C ASN A 143 -17.92 0.25 -6.28
N SER A 144 -18.90 0.74 -7.02
CA SER A 144 -19.25 0.24 -8.35
C SER A 144 -19.25 1.35 -9.41
N TYR A 145 -18.85 1.01 -10.62
CA TYR A 145 -19.03 1.84 -11.80
C TYR A 145 -19.73 1.03 -12.88
N ILE A 146 -20.92 1.49 -13.27
CA ILE A 146 -21.71 0.92 -14.35
C ILE A 146 -21.72 1.92 -15.52
N PRO A 147 -21.05 1.61 -16.64
CA PRO A 147 -21.10 2.46 -17.82
C PRO A 147 -22.52 2.76 -18.28
N GLY A 148 -22.77 3.98 -18.76
CA GLY A 148 -24.07 4.36 -19.34
C GLY A 148 -24.48 3.54 -20.56
N SER A 149 -23.51 2.91 -21.25
CA SER A 149 -23.74 2.01 -22.38
C SER A 149 -24.01 0.55 -21.99
N THR A 150 -23.95 0.19 -20.71
CA THR A 150 -24.17 -1.18 -20.26
C THR A 150 -25.59 -1.64 -20.60
N HIS A 151 -25.73 -2.85 -21.13
CA HIS A 151 -27.03 -3.42 -21.48
C HIS A 151 -27.80 -3.82 -20.19
N PRO A 152 -29.14 -3.65 -20.12
CA PRO A 152 -29.94 -4.00 -18.94
C PRO A 152 -29.73 -5.42 -18.43
N GLN A 153 -29.55 -6.39 -19.33
CA GLN A 153 -29.29 -7.79 -18.96
C GLN A 153 -28.03 -7.95 -18.09
N VAL A 154 -26.97 -7.18 -18.35
CA VAL A 154 -25.73 -7.25 -17.56
C VAL A 154 -26.00 -6.73 -16.14
N VAL A 155 -26.78 -5.66 -16.02
CA VAL A 155 -27.17 -5.10 -14.72
C VAL A 155 -28.09 -6.06 -13.95
N GLU A 156 -29.02 -6.70 -14.64
CA GLU A 156 -29.89 -7.74 -14.05
C GLU A 156 -29.08 -8.92 -13.55
N ASN A 157 -28.15 -9.43 -14.36
CA ASN A 157 -27.28 -10.54 -13.97
C ASN A 157 -26.41 -10.17 -12.76
N TYR A 158 -25.87 -8.96 -12.71
CA TYR A 158 -25.13 -8.46 -11.57
C TYR A 158 -25.98 -8.39 -10.30
N CYS A 159 -27.20 -7.86 -10.40
CA CYS A 159 -28.12 -7.77 -9.26
C CYS A 159 -28.55 -9.15 -8.76
N ASN A 160 -28.92 -10.04 -9.67
CA ASN A 160 -29.28 -11.43 -9.34
C ASN A 160 -28.11 -12.19 -8.72
N PHE A 161 -26.89 -11.98 -9.21
CA PHE A 161 -25.68 -12.55 -8.63
C PHE A 161 -25.50 -12.14 -7.17
N LEU A 162 -25.59 -10.83 -6.86
CA LEU A 162 -25.50 -10.33 -5.48
C LEU A 162 -26.61 -10.91 -4.59
N LEU A 163 -27.86 -10.95 -5.09
CA LEU A 163 -28.99 -11.53 -4.35
C LEU A 163 -28.93 -13.05 -4.20
N SER A 164 -28.21 -13.75 -5.09
CA SER A 164 -28.03 -15.20 -4.98
C SER A 164 -26.95 -15.60 -3.97
N TYR A 165 -26.08 -14.65 -3.59
CA TYR A 165 -25.01 -14.92 -2.65
C TYR A 165 -25.56 -14.89 -1.23
N GLU A 166 -25.92 -16.08 -0.70
CA GLU A 166 -26.58 -16.27 0.60
C GLU A 166 -25.88 -15.49 1.71
N SER A 167 -24.55 -15.56 1.82
CA SER A 167 -23.85 -14.82 2.87
C SER A 167 -23.90 -13.29 2.72
N PHE A 168 -24.05 -12.76 1.49
CA PHE A 168 -24.31 -11.33 1.28
C PHE A 168 -25.73 -10.99 1.71
N VAL A 169 -26.73 -11.75 1.28
CA VAL A 169 -28.13 -11.50 1.66
C VAL A 169 -28.35 -11.66 3.17
N ASP A 170 -27.82 -12.72 3.78
CA ASP A 170 -27.89 -12.93 5.23
C ASP A 170 -27.20 -11.81 6.00
N SER A 171 -26.06 -11.34 5.48
CA SER A 171 -25.39 -10.18 6.08
C SER A 171 -26.31 -8.95 6.07
N VAL A 172 -27.00 -8.68 4.97
CA VAL A 172 -27.83 -7.47 4.82
C VAL A 172 -29.21 -7.62 5.49
N GLY A 173 -29.80 -8.82 5.48
CA GLY A 173 -31.22 -9.05 5.79
C GLY A 173 -31.52 -9.60 7.20
N ILE A 174 -30.58 -10.29 7.84
CA ILE A 174 -30.81 -10.98 9.13
C ILE A 174 -29.87 -10.49 10.23
N THR A 175 -28.68 -10.01 9.88
CA THR A 175 -27.65 -9.60 10.84
C THR A 175 -27.53 -8.08 10.94
N SER A 176 -27.01 -7.58 12.06
CA SER A 176 -26.66 -6.17 12.31
C SER A 176 -25.60 -5.57 11.36
N THR A 177 -25.36 -6.19 10.20
CA THR A 177 -24.33 -5.79 9.24
C THR A 177 -24.84 -4.63 8.41
N ARG A 178 -24.04 -3.57 8.43
CA ARG A 178 -24.36 -2.33 7.73
C ARG A 178 -23.82 -2.44 6.31
N LEU A 179 -24.59 -1.96 5.33
CA LEU A 179 -24.20 -1.93 3.93
C LEU A 179 -24.15 -0.49 3.46
N LEU A 180 -23.05 -0.12 2.82
CA LEU A 180 -22.85 1.15 2.12
C LEU A 180 -22.39 0.87 0.68
N LEU A 181 -23.25 1.12 -0.28
CA LEU A 181 -22.95 1.00 -1.71
C LEU A 181 -22.77 2.40 -2.31
N LEU A 182 -21.61 2.61 -2.92
CA LEU A 182 -21.15 3.86 -3.50
C LEU A 182 -20.86 3.65 -4.98
N GLY A 183 -20.95 4.69 -5.79
CA GLY A 183 -20.51 4.58 -7.17
C GLY A 183 -21.22 5.48 -8.16
N ASP A 184 -20.77 5.42 -9.40
CA ASP A 184 -21.45 6.02 -10.54
C ASP A 184 -22.20 4.93 -11.31
N PHE A 185 -23.52 4.99 -11.24
CA PHE A 185 -24.41 4.00 -11.85
C PHE A 185 -24.94 4.45 -13.22
N ASN A 186 -24.61 5.68 -13.65
CA ASN A 186 -25.09 6.29 -14.88
C ASN A 186 -26.61 6.14 -15.06
N LEU A 187 -27.37 6.64 -14.07
CA LEU A 187 -28.85 6.68 -14.06
C LEU A 187 -29.36 8.13 -14.21
N PRO A 188 -29.21 8.76 -15.39
CA PRO A 188 -29.69 10.12 -15.60
C PRO A 188 -31.22 10.19 -15.51
N LEU A 189 -31.74 11.33 -15.06
CA LEU A 189 -33.18 11.63 -15.00
C LEU A 189 -33.99 10.58 -14.20
N PHE A 190 -33.42 10.02 -13.11
CA PHE A 190 -34.15 9.12 -12.23
C PHE A 190 -34.84 9.87 -11.09
N ASP A 191 -36.15 9.67 -10.95
CA ASP A 191 -36.96 10.18 -9.85
C ASP A 191 -36.89 9.21 -8.67
N TRP A 192 -36.02 9.52 -7.71
CA TRP A 192 -35.84 8.73 -6.49
C TRP A 192 -37.01 8.82 -5.50
N ALA A 193 -37.89 9.83 -5.62
CA ALA A 193 -39.06 9.94 -4.75
C ALA A 193 -40.18 8.98 -5.18
N HIS A 194 -40.33 8.78 -6.49
CA HIS A 194 -41.37 7.90 -7.05
C HIS A 194 -40.84 6.58 -7.59
N GLY A 195 -39.52 6.39 -7.65
CA GLY A 195 -38.87 5.16 -8.12
C GLY A 195 -39.01 4.92 -9.62
N VAL A 196 -39.01 5.99 -10.42
CA VAL A 196 -39.25 5.91 -11.88
C VAL A 196 -38.17 6.65 -12.66
N SER A 197 -37.79 6.12 -13.82
CA SER A 197 -36.88 6.81 -14.73
C SER A 197 -37.68 7.68 -15.72
N LEU A 198 -37.33 8.96 -15.78
CA LEU A 198 -37.92 9.94 -16.71
C LEU A 198 -37.16 9.99 -18.05
N HIS A 199 -36.16 9.13 -18.23
CA HIS A 199 -35.36 9.06 -19.45
C HIS A 199 -36.15 8.43 -20.61
N TYR A 200 -35.96 8.89 -21.85
CA TYR A 200 -36.71 8.36 -23.00
C TYR A 200 -36.18 6.99 -23.47
N ASP A 201 -34.86 6.78 -23.42
CA ASP A 201 -34.22 5.52 -23.82
C ASP A 201 -34.70 4.34 -22.97
N PHE A 202 -35.07 3.24 -23.64
CA PHE A 202 -35.60 2.04 -22.99
C PHE A 202 -34.55 1.33 -22.11
N ASN A 203 -33.29 1.25 -22.56
CA ASN A 203 -32.24 0.56 -21.82
C ASN A 203 -31.88 1.31 -20.54
N VAL A 204 -31.81 2.65 -20.60
CA VAL A 204 -31.60 3.49 -19.42
C VAL A 204 -32.73 3.30 -18.41
N ARG A 205 -33.99 3.35 -18.85
CA ARG A 205 -35.15 3.12 -17.96
C ARG A 205 -35.09 1.75 -17.32
N LYS A 206 -34.89 0.69 -18.11
CA LYS A 206 -34.87 -0.68 -17.61
C LYS A 206 -33.74 -0.92 -16.61
N ARG A 207 -32.54 -0.39 -16.87
CA ARG A 207 -31.43 -0.44 -15.88
C ARG A 207 -31.80 0.25 -14.58
N SER A 208 -32.39 1.44 -14.67
CA SER A 208 -32.80 2.20 -13.50
C SER A 208 -33.83 1.45 -12.65
N GLU A 209 -34.82 0.83 -13.30
CA GLU A 209 -35.82 -0.03 -12.64
C GLU A 209 -35.16 -1.22 -11.93
N ILE A 210 -34.22 -1.91 -12.57
CA ILE A 210 -33.49 -3.05 -11.99
C ILE A 210 -32.68 -2.63 -10.76
N ILE A 211 -31.92 -1.54 -10.86
CA ILE A 211 -31.13 -1.00 -9.74
C ILE A 211 -32.05 -0.63 -8.58
N TYR A 212 -33.15 0.07 -8.86
CA TYR A 212 -34.11 0.47 -7.84
C TYR A 212 -34.79 -0.72 -7.17
N SER A 213 -35.31 -1.68 -7.95
CA SER A 213 -35.98 -2.86 -7.39
C SER A 213 -35.04 -3.73 -6.56
N THR A 214 -33.79 -3.86 -6.99
CA THR A 214 -32.78 -4.65 -6.27
C THR A 214 -32.36 -3.95 -4.99
N PHE A 215 -31.76 -2.76 -5.10
CA PHE A 215 -31.09 -2.13 -3.97
C PHE A 215 -32.07 -1.41 -3.05
N VAL A 216 -33.08 -0.73 -3.58
CA VAL A 216 -34.03 0.03 -2.74
C VAL A 216 -35.16 -0.87 -2.25
N GLN A 217 -35.81 -1.64 -3.13
CA GLN A 217 -36.99 -2.41 -2.73
C GLN A 217 -36.63 -3.74 -2.06
N SER A 218 -35.66 -4.48 -2.59
CA SER A 218 -35.33 -5.82 -2.08
C SER A 218 -34.34 -5.78 -0.91
N LEU A 219 -33.35 -4.88 -0.97
CA LEU A 219 -32.33 -4.71 0.08
C LEU A 219 -32.62 -3.56 1.05
N ASN A 220 -33.74 -2.84 0.87
CA ASN A 220 -34.17 -1.74 1.73
C ASN A 220 -33.10 -0.65 1.93
N LEU A 221 -32.33 -0.35 0.88
CA LEU A 221 -31.32 0.71 0.92
C LEU A 221 -31.94 2.07 0.59
N VAL A 222 -31.49 3.08 1.32
CA VAL A 222 -31.89 4.48 1.13
C VAL A 222 -30.79 5.22 0.38
N GLN A 223 -31.16 6.08 -0.56
CA GLN A 223 -30.25 7.02 -1.21
C GLN A 223 -29.97 8.21 -0.28
N HIS A 224 -28.69 8.50 -0.05
CA HIS A 224 -28.26 9.59 0.83
C HIS A 224 -27.63 10.76 0.07
N ASN A 225 -27.19 10.57 -1.18
CA ASN A 225 -26.58 11.66 -1.93
C ASN A 225 -27.64 12.60 -2.53
N TYR A 226 -27.68 13.83 -2.03
CA TYR A 226 -28.48 14.92 -2.57
C TYR A 226 -27.64 16.18 -2.86
N VAL A 227 -26.31 16.02 -2.94
CA VAL A 227 -25.39 17.11 -3.27
C VAL A 227 -25.53 17.43 -4.76
N ARG A 228 -26.31 18.47 -5.07
CA ARG A 228 -26.60 18.87 -6.45
C ARG A 228 -25.58 19.91 -6.91
N ILE A 229 -24.88 19.63 -8.01
CA ILE A 229 -23.93 20.56 -8.63
C ILE A 229 -24.49 21.20 -9.92
N ASN A 230 -25.51 20.61 -10.54
CA ASN A 230 -25.84 20.92 -11.94
C ASN A 230 -27.20 21.59 -12.06
N GLU A 231 -27.35 22.48 -13.04
CA GLU A 231 -28.63 23.09 -13.45
C GLU A 231 -29.70 22.05 -13.89
N HIS A 232 -29.27 20.83 -14.23
CA HIS A 232 -30.10 19.74 -14.76
C HIS A 232 -30.55 18.72 -13.71
N ASP A 233 -30.24 18.94 -12.42
CA ASP A 233 -30.76 18.14 -11.31
C ASP A 233 -30.43 16.63 -11.33
N ASN A 234 -29.52 16.18 -12.20
CA ASN A 234 -29.16 14.77 -12.39
C ASN A 234 -28.25 14.25 -11.26
N LEU A 235 -28.63 13.11 -10.67
CA LEU A 235 -27.87 12.39 -9.65
C LEU A 235 -27.29 11.09 -10.24
N LEU A 236 -26.03 11.15 -10.69
CA LEU A 236 -25.34 9.99 -11.27
C LEU A 236 -24.59 9.16 -10.21
N ASP A 237 -23.91 9.86 -9.30
CA ASP A 237 -23.18 9.25 -8.20
C ASP A 237 -24.13 8.93 -7.03
N LEU A 238 -24.23 7.65 -6.70
CA LEU A 238 -25.16 7.15 -5.69
C LEU A 238 -24.44 6.79 -4.39
N VAL A 239 -25.15 6.99 -3.28
CA VAL A 239 -24.77 6.56 -1.93
C VAL A 239 -25.96 5.84 -1.32
N LEU A 240 -26.06 4.54 -1.54
CA LEU A 240 -27.15 3.68 -1.08
C LEU A 240 -26.75 2.97 0.21
N SER A 241 -27.58 3.01 1.26
CA SER A 241 -27.25 2.31 2.51
C SER A 241 -28.46 1.92 3.35
N ASN A 242 -28.28 0.93 4.25
CA ASN A 242 -29.26 0.60 5.28
C ASN A 242 -28.99 1.34 6.62
N LEU A 243 -28.21 2.43 6.58
CA LEU A 243 -27.76 3.16 7.77
C LEU A 243 -28.74 4.25 8.23
N GLY A 244 -29.74 4.61 7.41
CA GLY A 244 -30.68 5.70 7.72
C GLY A 244 -29.94 7.00 8.10
N ASP A 245 -30.39 7.66 9.17
CA ASP A 245 -29.82 8.92 9.66
C ASP A 245 -28.37 8.82 10.18
N LEU A 246 -27.80 7.62 10.22
CA LEU A 246 -26.39 7.41 10.56
C LEU A 246 -25.46 7.72 9.38
N CYS A 247 -25.95 7.84 8.15
CA CYS A 247 -25.18 8.20 6.97
C CYS A 247 -25.52 9.64 6.53
N ASP A 248 -24.55 10.54 6.67
CA ASP A 248 -24.66 11.93 6.24
C ASP A 248 -23.73 12.19 5.04
N VAL A 249 -24.25 12.82 3.99
CA VAL A 249 -23.51 13.08 2.74
C VAL A 249 -23.52 14.57 2.46
N THR A 250 -22.32 15.15 2.40
CA THR A 250 -22.11 16.57 2.12
C THR A 250 -21.14 16.77 0.96
N ASP A 251 -21.12 17.97 0.39
CA ASP A 251 -20.02 18.38 -0.46
C ASP A 251 -18.71 18.44 0.35
N THR A 252 -17.58 18.44 -0.34
CA THR A 252 -16.24 18.41 0.26
C THR A 252 -15.67 19.79 0.58
N GLY A 253 -16.47 20.86 0.49
CA GLY A 253 -16.04 22.24 0.73
C GLY A 253 -14.95 22.71 -0.25
N GLY A 254 -15.03 22.25 -1.51
CA GLY A 254 -14.05 22.55 -2.56
C GLY A 254 -12.75 21.75 -2.46
N PHE A 255 -12.70 20.67 -1.66
CA PHE A 255 -11.60 19.72 -1.70
C PHE A 255 -11.87 18.62 -2.73
N SER A 256 -10.92 18.37 -3.62
CA SER A 256 -10.93 17.19 -4.47
C SER A 256 -9.51 16.65 -4.66
N PHE A 257 -9.37 15.35 -4.95
CA PHE A 257 -8.06 14.78 -5.26
C PHE A 257 -7.57 15.20 -6.63
N VAL A 258 -8.49 15.25 -7.58
CA VAL A 258 -8.29 15.78 -8.93
C VAL A 258 -9.41 16.75 -9.28
N ARG A 259 -9.23 17.59 -10.30
CA ARG A 259 -10.28 18.47 -10.82
C ARG A 259 -11.61 17.72 -10.96
N LEU A 260 -12.67 18.31 -10.40
CA LEU A 260 -14.02 17.77 -10.49
C LEU A 260 -14.51 17.79 -11.93
N ASP A 261 -15.28 16.75 -12.26
CA ASP A 261 -16.14 16.80 -13.43
C ASP A 261 -17.39 17.63 -13.13
N HIS A 262 -17.99 18.23 -14.15
CA HIS A 262 -19.21 19.01 -13.96
C HIS A 262 -20.35 18.13 -13.44
N GLU A 263 -20.43 16.87 -13.89
CA GLU A 263 -21.55 16.00 -13.56
C GLU A 263 -21.35 15.18 -12.27
N HIS A 264 -20.13 15.19 -11.73
CA HIS A 264 -19.74 14.31 -10.63
C HIS A 264 -19.14 15.07 -9.45
N PRO A 265 -19.94 15.34 -8.39
CA PRO A 265 -19.44 15.88 -7.14
C PRO A 265 -18.40 14.97 -6.49
N ALA A 266 -17.43 15.57 -5.81
CA ALA A 266 -16.76 14.86 -4.73
C ALA A 266 -17.63 14.91 -3.48
N LEU A 267 -17.76 13.78 -2.79
CA LEU A 267 -18.64 13.61 -1.64
C LEU A 267 -17.82 13.35 -0.38
N ASN A 268 -18.19 14.02 0.70
CA ASN A 268 -17.77 13.67 2.06
C ASN A 268 -18.92 12.93 2.72
N ILE A 269 -18.70 11.66 3.06
CA ILE A 269 -19.69 10.76 3.62
C ILE A 269 -19.27 10.47 5.07
N ALA A 270 -20.14 10.79 6.02
CA ALA A 270 -19.90 10.61 7.44
C ALA A 270 -20.85 9.54 7.97
N VAL A 271 -20.30 8.41 8.42
CA VAL A 271 -21.09 7.31 8.98
C VAL A 271 -20.93 7.26 10.50
N LYS A 272 -22.02 7.46 11.25
CA LYS A 272 -22.04 7.50 12.71
C LYS A 272 -22.33 6.12 13.29
N ILE A 273 -21.30 5.41 13.74
CA ILE A 273 -21.39 4.02 14.17
C ILE A 273 -20.50 3.75 15.39
N PRO A 274 -20.76 2.69 16.17
CA PRO A 274 -19.85 2.29 17.24
C PRO A 274 -18.51 1.88 16.66
N LEU A 275 -17.51 2.76 16.76
CA LEU A 275 -16.14 2.45 16.38
C LEU A 275 -15.37 2.00 17.62
N SER A 276 -15.15 0.69 17.73
CA SER A 276 -14.20 0.10 18.67
C SER A 276 -13.21 -0.73 17.87
N ILE A 277 -12.24 -0.03 17.27
CA ILE A 277 -11.20 -0.64 16.44
C ILE A 277 -10.50 -1.74 17.27
N PHE A 278 -10.70 -3.01 16.91
CA PHE A 278 -9.88 -4.08 17.47
C PHE A 278 -8.49 -3.92 16.92
N ASN A 279 -7.56 -3.66 17.83
CA ASN A 279 -6.15 -3.81 17.54
C ASN A 279 -5.72 -5.29 17.59
N ASP A 280 -6.66 -6.24 17.54
CA ASP A 280 -6.37 -7.68 17.64
C ASP A 280 -5.42 -8.17 16.54
N ASN A 281 -5.30 -7.42 15.44
CA ASN A 281 -4.39 -7.73 14.33
C ASN A 281 -3.20 -6.77 14.19
N PHE A 282 -3.02 -5.76 15.06
CA PHE A 282 -1.77 -4.99 15.03
C PHE A 282 -0.68 -5.78 15.77
N GLN A 283 -0.16 -6.80 15.09
CA GLN A 283 1.13 -7.34 15.44
C GLN A 283 2.16 -6.28 15.03
N PRO A 284 2.82 -5.60 15.99
CA PRO A 284 3.90 -4.69 15.63
C PRO A 284 4.88 -5.47 14.75
N PHE A 285 5.38 -4.86 13.67
CA PHE A 285 6.41 -5.51 12.89
C PHE A 285 7.65 -5.64 13.77
N VAL A 286 7.92 -6.86 14.24
CA VAL A 286 9.04 -7.17 15.11
C VAL A 286 10.20 -7.66 14.25
N LYS A 287 11.40 -7.14 14.53
CA LYS A 287 12.63 -7.74 14.03
C LYS A 287 13.55 -8.04 15.20
N LYS A 288 14.32 -9.12 15.07
CA LYS A 288 15.42 -9.42 16.00
C LYS A 288 16.42 -8.27 16.04
N ASN A 289 16.78 -7.86 17.25
CA ASN A 289 17.73 -6.81 17.52
C ASN A 289 19.12 -7.39 17.72
N TYR A 290 19.73 -7.85 16.63
CA TYR A 290 21.07 -8.43 16.62
C TYR A 290 22.11 -7.55 17.33
N ALA A 291 22.00 -6.21 17.22
CA ALA A 291 22.92 -5.29 17.92
C ALA A 291 22.88 -5.36 19.46
N ARG A 292 21.83 -5.95 20.05
CA ARG A 292 21.68 -6.16 21.50
C ARG A 292 21.56 -7.65 21.88
N GLY A 293 21.91 -8.56 20.97
CA GLY A 293 21.86 -9.99 21.25
C GLY A 293 22.92 -10.42 22.27
N ASP A 294 22.56 -11.36 23.13
CA ASP A 294 23.53 -12.09 23.96
C ASP A 294 24.17 -13.20 23.13
N TYR A 295 25.19 -12.83 22.36
CA TYR A 295 25.90 -13.79 21.52
C TYR A 295 26.68 -14.83 22.33
N PHE A 296 27.12 -14.50 23.56
CA PHE A 296 27.82 -15.46 24.39
C PHE A 296 26.88 -16.57 24.86
N GLY A 297 25.67 -16.20 25.32
CA GLY A 297 24.60 -17.15 25.62
C GLY A 297 24.21 -18.00 24.41
N LEU A 298 24.03 -17.35 23.24
CA LEU A 298 23.71 -18.05 21.99
C LEU A 298 24.77 -19.08 21.59
N TYR A 299 26.06 -18.74 21.68
CA TYR A 299 27.13 -19.66 21.31
C TYR A 299 27.24 -20.84 22.28
N ASN A 300 27.08 -20.61 23.58
CA ASN A 300 27.07 -21.71 24.55
C ASN A 300 25.87 -22.63 24.33
N TYR A 301 24.69 -22.06 24.09
CA TYR A 301 23.50 -22.83 23.75
C TYR A 301 23.71 -23.70 22.51
N LEU A 302 24.23 -23.14 21.41
CA LEU A 302 24.46 -23.90 20.18
C LEU A 302 25.54 -24.97 20.33
N ARG A 303 26.53 -24.74 21.20
CA ARG A 303 27.56 -25.72 21.53
C ARG A 303 26.99 -26.88 22.35
N ASP A 304 26.11 -26.57 23.30
CA ASP A 304 25.57 -27.54 24.25
C ASP A 304 24.27 -28.20 23.73
N TYR A 305 23.72 -27.73 22.61
CA TYR A 305 22.56 -28.32 21.94
C TYR A 305 22.88 -29.74 21.47
N GLN A 306 21.98 -30.68 21.75
CA GLN A 306 22.12 -32.08 21.35
C GLN A 306 21.58 -32.26 19.94
N TYR A 307 22.49 -32.25 18.96
CA TYR A 307 22.13 -32.51 17.57
C TYR A 307 21.76 -33.97 17.36
N THR A 308 20.82 -34.16 16.45
CA THR A 308 20.37 -35.47 15.98
C THR A 308 21.48 -36.13 15.19
N ASP A 309 21.72 -37.41 15.46
CA ASP A 309 22.66 -38.23 14.68
C ASP A 309 21.89 -38.87 13.52
N SER A 310 22.26 -38.52 12.29
CA SER A 310 21.61 -38.96 11.05
C SER A 310 22.60 -38.96 9.90
N GLU A 311 22.44 -39.89 8.96
CA GLU A 311 23.18 -39.88 7.67
C GLU A 311 22.48 -39.01 6.62
N ASP A 312 21.23 -38.61 6.87
CA ASP A 312 20.45 -37.76 6.00
C ASP A 312 20.78 -36.27 6.26
N VAL A 313 21.37 -35.63 5.25
CA VAL A 313 21.78 -34.22 5.30
C VAL A 313 20.58 -33.28 5.52
N ASP A 314 19.41 -33.61 4.98
CA ASP A 314 18.23 -32.76 5.13
C ASP A 314 17.78 -32.74 6.59
N VAL A 315 17.78 -33.91 7.25
CA VAL A 315 17.46 -34.03 8.69
C VAL A 315 18.45 -33.24 9.55
N LEU A 316 19.75 -33.29 9.22
CA LEU A 316 20.77 -32.54 9.94
C LEU A 316 20.62 -31.02 9.78
N VAL A 317 20.30 -30.55 8.57
CA VAL A 317 20.09 -29.12 8.28
C VAL A 317 18.83 -28.60 8.95
N GLU A 318 17.76 -29.40 8.98
CA GLU A 318 16.53 -29.07 9.71
C GLU A 318 16.79 -28.91 11.20
N ASP A 319 17.51 -29.84 11.83
CA ASP A 319 17.82 -29.77 13.26
C ASP A 319 18.77 -28.60 13.59
N LEU A 320 19.77 -28.34 12.74
CA LEU A 320 20.61 -27.15 12.87
C LEU A 320 19.80 -25.85 12.78
N SER A 321 18.88 -25.79 11.81
CA SER A 321 18.01 -24.63 11.63
C SER A 321 17.08 -24.44 12.83
N LEU A 322 16.54 -25.53 13.38
CA LEU A 322 15.74 -25.52 14.59
C LEU A 322 16.53 -25.00 15.79
N ALA A 323 17.71 -25.57 16.04
CA ALA A 323 18.61 -25.15 17.11
C ALA A 323 18.91 -23.65 17.00
N PHE A 324 19.29 -23.19 15.80
CA PHE A 324 19.58 -21.79 15.54
C PHE A 324 18.38 -20.89 15.79
N HIS A 325 17.19 -21.25 15.30
CA HIS A 325 15.98 -20.44 15.50
C HIS A 325 15.56 -20.36 16.97
N LEU A 326 15.66 -21.46 17.72
CA LEU A 326 15.40 -21.48 19.16
C LEU A 326 16.40 -20.60 19.93
N GLY A 327 17.69 -20.75 19.63
CA GLY A 327 18.74 -19.92 20.23
C GLY A 327 18.54 -18.44 19.91
N VAL A 328 18.27 -18.08 18.66
CA VAL A 328 17.99 -16.68 18.28
C VAL A 328 16.74 -16.14 19.00
N ASN A 329 15.72 -16.98 19.21
CA ASN A 329 14.52 -16.56 19.91
C ASN A 329 14.76 -16.26 21.39
N GLU A 330 15.61 -17.05 22.05
CA GLU A 330 15.95 -16.90 23.46
C GLU A 330 16.96 -15.76 23.69
N PHE A 331 18.04 -15.73 22.92
CA PHE A 331 19.21 -14.88 23.21
C PHE A 331 19.24 -13.58 22.42
N ILE A 332 18.40 -13.41 21.39
CA ILE A 332 18.34 -12.16 20.61
C ILE A 332 17.00 -11.47 20.86
N PRO A 333 17.02 -10.29 21.54
CA PRO A 333 15.80 -9.61 21.91
C PRO A 333 15.09 -9.04 20.69
N ASP A 334 13.78 -8.92 20.82
CA ASP A 334 12.93 -8.34 19.80
C ASP A 334 12.97 -6.81 19.80
N LYS A 335 12.89 -6.22 18.61
CA LYS A 335 12.72 -4.77 18.40
C LYS A 335 11.46 -4.52 17.60
N VAL A 336 10.52 -3.83 18.25
CA VAL A 336 9.33 -3.28 17.60
C VAL A 336 9.75 -2.19 16.61
N ILE A 337 9.46 -2.42 15.34
CA ILE A 337 9.65 -1.44 14.28
C ILE A 337 8.31 -0.78 14.02
N ARG A 338 8.27 0.54 14.20
CA ARG A 338 7.15 1.37 13.76
C ARG A 338 7.47 1.89 12.37
N PRO A 339 6.82 1.38 11.30
CA PRO A 339 7.04 1.91 9.97
C PRO A 339 6.66 3.39 9.95
N SER A 340 7.50 4.22 9.31
CA SER A 340 7.16 5.63 9.12
C SER A 340 5.90 5.73 8.25
N ARG A 341 4.92 6.55 8.68
CA ARG A 341 3.75 6.93 7.87
C ARG A 341 4.18 7.60 6.56
N TYR A 342 5.19 8.45 6.64
CA TYR A 342 5.65 9.26 5.52
C TYR A 342 6.88 8.64 4.84
N PRO A 343 7.02 8.80 3.51
CA PRO A 343 8.25 8.47 2.80
C PRO A 343 9.49 9.13 3.42
N GLY A 344 10.63 8.45 3.30
CA GLY A 344 11.90 8.93 3.88
C GLY A 344 12.43 10.23 3.27
N TRP A 345 11.91 10.63 2.10
CA TRP A 345 12.29 11.87 1.43
C TRP A 345 11.47 13.09 1.89
N PHE A 346 10.42 12.90 2.70
CA PHE A 346 9.67 14.02 3.26
C PHE A 346 10.54 14.76 4.27
N SER A 347 10.65 16.08 4.12
CA SER A 347 11.30 16.90 5.13
C SER A 347 10.49 16.94 6.43
N ARG A 348 11.18 17.15 7.55
CA ARG A 348 10.54 17.37 8.86
C ARG A 348 9.58 18.58 8.83
N GLU A 349 9.93 19.60 8.05
CA GLU A 349 9.11 20.80 7.83
C GLU A 349 7.79 20.47 7.13
N LEU A 350 7.84 19.69 6.03
CA LEU A 350 6.64 19.24 5.33
C LEU A 350 5.75 18.42 6.27
N ILE A 351 6.32 17.44 6.99
CA ILE A 351 5.58 16.61 7.95
C ILE A 351 4.90 17.47 9.02
N TYR A 352 5.60 18.46 9.56
CA TYR A 352 5.03 19.38 10.54
C TYR A 352 3.83 20.16 9.97
N LYS A 353 3.96 20.72 8.75
CA LYS A 353 2.89 21.47 8.09
C LYS A 353 1.70 20.58 7.75
N LEU A 354 1.91 19.33 7.35
CA LEU A 354 0.84 18.35 7.11
C LEU A 354 0.04 18.06 8.39
N ARG A 355 0.72 17.83 9.51
CA ARG A 355 0.05 17.65 10.82
C ARG A 355 -0.67 18.91 11.28
N LEU A 356 -0.14 20.10 10.97
CA LEU A 356 -0.82 21.36 11.26
C LEU A 356 -2.08 21.53 10.39
N LYS A 357 -2.00 21.20 9.10
CA LYS A 357 -3.13 21.19 8.16
C LYS A 357 -4.26 20.31 8.68
N GLU A 358 -3.93 19.09 9.12
CA GLU A 358 -4.86 18.11 9.68
C GLU A 358 -5.55 18.65 10.95
N ARG A 359 -4.78 19.23 11.88
CA ARG A 359 -5.33 19.86 13.09
C ARG A 359 -6.26 21.03 12.77
N LEU A 360 -5.89 21.88 11.82
CA LEU A 360 -6.73 23.01 11.39
C LEU A 360 -8.01 22.52 10.70
N HIS A 361 -7.94 21.48 9.87
CA HIS A 361 -9.11 20.89 9.24
C HIS A 361 -10.14 20.41 10.28
N ARG A 362 -9.70 19.70 11.32
CA ARG A 362 -10.57 19.27 12.42
C ARG A 362 -11.21 20.46 13.14
N LYS A 363 -10.47 21.57 13.31
CA LYS A 363 -11.03 22.82 13.86
C LYS A 363 -12.07 23.45 12.93
N CYS A 364 -11.82 23.48 11.62
CA CYS A 364 -12.80 23.95 10.63
C CYS A 364 -14.08 23.12 10.66
N LYS A 365 -13.99 21.79 10.76
CA LYS A 365 -15.17 20.91 10.89
C LYS A 365 -15.98 21.21 12.16
N ARG A 366 -15.31 21.46 13.30
CA ARG A 366 -15.97 21.77 14.58
C ARG A 366 -16.55 23.19 14.64
N ALA A 367 -15.97 24.13 13.90
CA ALA A 367 -16.37 25.53 13.89
C ALA A 367 -16.44 26.05 12.44
N PRO A 368 -17.46 25.64 11.66
CA PRO A 368 -17.55 25.91 10.23
C PRO A 368 -17.70 27.40 9.88
N TYR A 369 -18.14 28.22 10.82
CA TYR A 369 -18.31 29.66 10.64
C TYR A 369 -17.08 30.49 11.03
N ASN A 370 -16.02 29.87 11.56
CA ASN A 370 -14.80 30.57 11.95
C ASN A 370 -13.89 30.83 10.74
N LEU A 371 -13.93 32.06 10.23
CA LEU A 371 -13.13 32.48 9.06
C LEU A 371 -11.63 32.36 9.29
N THR A 372 -11.13 32.69 10.49
CA THR A 372 -9.71 32.59 10.82
C THR A 372 -9.18 31.15 10.71
N PHE A 373 -9.97 30.14 11.09
CA PHE A 373 -9.58 28.75 10.89
C PHE A 373 -9.56 28.37 9.41
N LYS A 374 -10.53 28.83 8.62
CA LYS A 374 -10.58 28.60 7.16
C LYS A 374 -9.38 29.24 6.46
N ASP A 375 -9.04 30.48 6.78
CA ASP A 375 -7.91 31.21 6.18
C ASP A 375 -6.58 30.54 6.53
N ASN A 376 -6.38 30.20 7.80
CA ASN A 376 -5.19 29.47 8.24
C ASN A 376 -5.08 28.09 7.59
N PHE A 377 -6.19 27.36 7.49
CA PHE A 377 -6.22 26.06 6.81
C PHE A 377 -5.85 26.20 5.33
N SER A 378 -6.42 27.19 4.63
CA SER A 378 -6.12 27.48 3.23
C SER A 378 -4.64 27.85 3.02
N SER A 379 -4.11 28.72 3.88
CA SER A 379 -2.69 29.13 3.85
C SER A 379 -1.76 27.95 4.09
N VAL A 380 -2.02 27.13 5.12
CA VAL A 380 -1.20 25.94 5.41
C VAL A 380 -1.33 24.90 4.30
N ARG A 381 -2.52 24.69 3.71
CA ARG A 381 -2.72 23.81 2.54
C ARG A 381 -1.84 24.26 1.36
N LYS A 382 -1.79 25.56 1.07
CA LYS A 382 -0.92 26.12 0.01
C LYS A 382 0.56 25.91 0.31
N GLN A 383 0.98 26.07 1.57
CA GLN A 383 2.36 25.80 2.01
C GLN A 383 2.72 24.32 1.87
N CYS A 384 1.84 23.39 2.27
CA CYS A 384 2.04 21.95 2.08
C CYS A 384 2.30 21.60 0.61
N LYS A 385 1.50 22.14 -0.33
CA LYS A 385 1.71 21.91 -1.77
C LYS A 385 3.08 22.39 -2.25
N LYS A 386 3.50 23.59 -1.82
CA LYS A 386 4.83 24.15 -2.16
C LYS A 386 5.96 23.29 -1.60
N LEU A 387 5.87 22.90 -0.33
CA LEU A 387 6.89 22.08 0.34
C LEU A 387 6.96 20.67 -0.25
N TYR A 388 5.82 20.07 -0.58
CA TYR A 388 5.75 18.78 -1.27
C TYR A 388 6.49 18.83 -2.61
N ALA A 389 6.18 19.83 -3.44
CA ALA A 389 6.84 19.99 -4.74
C ALA A 389 8.36 20.23 -4.59
N ARG A 390 8.79 20.99 -3.58
CA ARG A 390 10.21 21.19 -3.27
C ARG A 390 10.89 19.88 -2.87
N ASP A 391 10.32 19.15 -1.93
CA ASP A 391 10.90 17.92 -1.40
C ASP A 391 10.93 16.82 -2.46
N LEU A 392 9.89 16.74 -3.30
CA LEU A 392 9.83 15.81 -4.42
C LEU A 392 10.93 16.10 -5.45
N ARG A 393 11.14 17.36 -5.85
CA ARG A 393 12.25 17.73 -6.76
C ARG A 393 13.61 17.35 -6.17
N LYS A 394 13.89 17.77 -4.94
CA LYS A 394 15.15 17.42 -4.24
C LYS A 394 15.37 15.91 -4.17
N TYR A 395 14.29 15.14 -4.03
CA TYR A 395 14.37 13.69 -4.02
C TYR A 395 14.74 13.12 -5.39
N HIS A 396 14.09 13.59 -6.46
CA HIS A 396 14.42 13.20 -7.83
C HIS A 396 15.85 13.59 -8.21
N ASP A 397 16.23 14.85 -7.99
CA ASP A 397 17.58 15.36 -8.27
C ASP A 397 18.64 14.49 -7.59
N ARG A 398 18.38 14.06 -6.35
CA ARG A 398 19.29 13.20 -5.59
C ARG A 398 19.32 11.76 -6.12
N VAL A 399 18.17 11.19 -6.49
CA VAL A 399 18.10 9.83 -7.05
C VAL A 399 18.88 9.77 -8.37
N GLU A 400 18.78 10.83 -9.18
CA GLU A 400 19.47 10.96 -10.46
C GLU A 400 20.98 11.21 -10.26
N SER A 401 21.36 12.16 -9.39
CA SER A 401 22.77 12.48 -9.14
C SER A 401 23.54 11.33 -8.49
N ASP A 402 22.91 10.61 -7.55
CA ASP A 402 23.53 9.53 -6.79
C ASP A 402 23.47 8.19 -7.54
N LEU A 403 22.95 8.14 -8.79
CA LEU A 403 22.79 6.87 -9.52
C LEU A 403 24.13 6.13 -9.68
N LYS A 404 25.21 6.86 -9.97
CA LYS A 404 26.57 6.31 -10.07
C LYS A 404 27.19 6.03 -8.70
N ALA A 405 27.20 7.04 -7.82
CA ALA A 405 27.92 6.98 -6.56
C ALA A 405 27.25 6.07 -5.51
N ASN A 406 25.92 5.95 -5.55
CA ASN A 406 25.16 5.13 -4.61
C ASN A 406 23.85 4.60 -5.23
N PRO A 407 23.94 3.57 -6.10
CA PRO A 407 22.78 3.01 -6.79
C PRO A 407 21.71 2.43 -5.85
N LYS A 408 22.02 2.20 -4.57
CA LYS A 408 21.05 1.73 -3.57
C LYS A 408 19.88 2.72 -3.41
N PHE A 409 20.10 4.02 -3.60
CA PHE A 409 19.02 5.02 -3.55
C PHE A 409 18.06 4.86 -4.73
N PHE A 410 18.58 4.64 -5.93
CA PHE A 410 17.77 4.35 -7.11
C PHE A 410 16.98 3.04 -6.93
N TRP A 411 17.63 1.95 -6.51
CA TRP A 411 16.92 0.70 -6.27
C TRP A 411 15.86 0.80 -5.18
N ARG A 412 16.08 1.66 -4.17
CA ARG A 412 15.05 1.97 -3.17
C ARG A 412 13.89 2.78 -3.78
N PHE A 413 14.16 3.75 -4.65
CA PHE A 413 13.14 4.48 -5.40
C PHE A 413 12.31 3.52 -6.26
N ALA A 414 12.96 2.66 -7.04
CA ALA A 414 12.33 1.63 -7.84
C ALA A 414 11.47 0.71 -6.96
N LYS A 415 12.03 0.14 -5.89
CA LYS A 415 11.27 -0.72 -4.96
C LYS A 415 10.02 -0.04 -4.36
N LEU A 416 10.02 1.27 -4.16
CA LEU A 416 8.85 2.00 -3.65
C LEU A 416 7.78 2.19 -4.75
N LYS A 417 8.21 2.42 -5.99
CA LYS A 417 7.33 2.59 -7.16
C LYS A 417 6.74 1.26 -7.64
N TYR A 418 7.52 0.18 -7.59
CA TYR A 418 7.20 -1.15 -8.09
C TYR A 418 6.87 -2.13 -6.94
N LYS A 419 6.15 -1.69 -5.90
CA LYS A 419 5.65 -2.60 -4.84
C LYS A 419 4.50 -3.48 -5.34
N GLY A 420 4.73 -4.21 -6.43
CA GLY A 420 3.89 -5.32 -6.84
C GLY A 420 4.48 -6.62 -6.32
N THR A 421 3.60 -7.56 -5.98
CA THR A 421 3.93 -8.98 -5.87
C THR A 421 4.15 -9.53 -7.27
N HIS A 422 5.26 -9.14 -7.92
CA HIS A 422 5.71 -9.94 -9.05
C HIS A 422 6.42 -11.13 -8.41
N GLU A 423 5.76 -12.29 -8.42
CA GLU A 423 6.44 -13.55 -8.19
C GLU A 423 7.50 -13.68 -9.29
N ILE A 424 8.77 -13.77 -8.88
CA ILE A 424 9.86 -14.01 -9.81
C ILE A 424 9.75 -15.48 -10.18
N ASN A 425 9.09 -15.76 -11.30
CA ASN A 425 8.99 -17.11 -11.83
C ASN A 425 10.27 -17.46 -12.57
N ILE A 426 10.90 -18.56 -12.16
CA ILE A 426 12.05 -19.14 -12.86
C ILE A 426 11.52 -20.15 -13.85
N PHE A 427 12.00 -20.08 -15.09
CA PHE A 427 11.58 -20.97 -16.16
C PHE A 427 12.70 -21.93 -16.52
N ASP A 428 12.34 -23.19 -16.78
CA ASP A 428 13.20 -24.18 -17.46
C ASP A 428 12.58 -24.46 -18.83
N GLY A 429 13.12 -23.83 -19.87
CA GLY A 429 12.46 -23.74 -21.17
C GLY A 429 11.16 -22.93 -21.10
N ASN A 430 10.02 -23.60 -21.34
CA ASN A 430 8.69 -22.97 -21.34
C ASN A 430 7.90 -23.22 -20.04
N GLU A 431 8.43 -24.00 -19.10
CA GLU A 431 7.73 -24.37 -17.87
C GLU A 431 8.20 -23.55 -16.68
N VAL A 432 7.26 -23.12 -15.83
CA VAL A 432 7.57 -22.45 -14.56
C VAL A 432 8.02 -23.50 -13.55
N VAL A 433 9.20 -23.30 -12.97
CA VAL A 433 9.78 -24.16 -11.95
C VAL A 433 9.15 -23.84 -10.60
N PRO A 434 8.53 -24.83 -9.90
CA PRO A 434 8.07 -24.65 -8.51
C PRO A 434 9.20 -24.19 -7.60
N THR A 435 8.90 -23.32 -6.61
CA THR A 435 9.94 -22.70 -5.77
C THR A 435 10.81 -23.74 -5.04
N GLU A 436 10.24 -24.87 -4.60
CA GLU A 436 11.02 -25.95 -3.99
C GLU A 436 12.00 -26.66 -4.94
N GLN A 437 11.76 -26.63 -6.26
CA GLN A 437 12.61 -27.30 -7.25
C GLN A 437 13.67 -26.38 -7.85
N VAL A 438 13.56 -25.07 -7.63
CA VAL A 438 14.52 -24.06 -8.12
C VAL A 438 15.97 -24.40 -7.75
N PRO A 439 16.31 -24.76 -6.49
CA PRO A 439 17.69 -25.11 -6.13
C PRO A 439 18.21 -26.31 -6.92
N ASN A 440 17.37 -27.33 -7.12
CA ASN A 440 17.74 -28.53 -7.88
C ASN A 440 17.98 -28.21 -9.35
N LYS A 441 17.16 -27.35 -9.96
CA LYS A 441 17.37 -26.89 -11.34
C LYS A 441 18.67 -26.10 -11.51
N PHE A 442 19.02 -25.25 -10.54
CA PHE A 442 20.33 -24.61 -10.55
C PHE A 442 21.46 -25.63 -10.38
N ALA A 443 21.31 -26.60 -9.47
CA ALA A 443 22.31 -27.64 -9.26
C ALA A 443 22.54 -28.47 -10.54
N GLU A 444 21.46 -28.90 -11.22
CA GLU A 444 21.52 -29.58 -12.52
C GLU A 444 22.25 -28.74 -13.59
N HIS A 445 21.89 -27.46 -13.69
CA HIS A 445 22.51 -26.53 -14.62
C HIS A 445 24.02 -26.37 -14.37
N PHE A 446 24.41 -26.08 -13.14
CA PHE A 446 25.84 -25.92 -12.80
C PHE A 446 26.59 -27.25 -12.95
N HIS A 447 26.00 -28.37 -12.53
CA HIS A 447 26.59 -29.69 -12.74
C HIS A 447 26.84 -29.98 -14.23
N SER A 448 25.93 -29.57 -15.10
CA SER A 448 26.09 -29.73 -16.56
C SER A 448 27.25 -28.92 -17.14
N ILE A 449 27.57 -27.76 -16.54
CA ILE A 449 28.64 -26.87 -16.99
C ILE A 449 30.00 -27.36 -16.48
N TYR A 450 30.07 -27.83 -15.24
CA TYR A 450 31.34 -28.16 -14.59
C TYR A 450 31.83 -29.58 -14.87
N ASN A 451 30.98 -30.51 -15.31
CA ASN A 451 31.37 -31.89 -15.60
C ASN A 451 31.78 -32.18 -17.05
N THR A 452 31.80 -31.18 -17.93
CA THR A 452 32.42 -31.35 -19.24
C THR A 452 33.93 -31.15 -19.13
N ASN A 453 34.66 -32.26 -18.94
CA ASN A 453 36.04 -32.38 -19.42
C ASN A 453 36.05 -32.28 -20.94
N SER A 454 35.94 -31.06 -21.46
CA SER A 454 36.25 -30.76 -22.84
C SER A 454 36.59 -29.28 -22.93
N SER A 455 37.75 -29.01 -23.53
CA SER A 455 38.13 -27.73 -24.12
C SER A 455 37.08 -27.31 -25.17
N ALA A 456 35.92 -26.88 -24.72
CA ALA A 456 34.87 -26.32 -25.55
C ALA A 456 34.94 -24.80 -25.40
N SER A 457 35.35 -24.15 -26.49
CA SER A 457 35.26 -22.71 -26.71
C SER A 457 33.99 -22.15 -26.10
N VAL A 458 34.15 -21.11 -25.27
CA VAL A 458 33.07 -20.26 -24.75
C VAL A 458 32.28 -19.77 -25.96
N ARG A 459 31.18 -20.45 -26.28
CA ARG A 459 30.22 -19.95 -27.25
C ARG A 459 29.54 -18.77 -26.59
N SER A 460 29.95 -17.57 -27.02
CA SER A 460 29.23 -16.32 -26.79
C SER A 460 27.79 -16.50 -27.25
N ALA A 461 26.89 -16.78 -26.31
CA ALA A 461 25.46 -16.81 -26.52
C ALA A 461 24.89 -15.50 -26.02
N CYS A 462 25.09 -14.42 -26.78
CA CYS A 462 24.42 -13.14 -26.61
C CYS A 462 24.23 -12.48 -28.00
N THR A 463 23.51 -13.16 -28.89
CA THR A 463 22.86 -12.51 -30.04
C THR A 463 21.52 -13.19 -30.29
N SER A 464 20.54 -12.86 -29.47
CA SER A 464 19.14 -12.91 -29.88
C SER A 464 18.63 -11.48 -29.88
N ASP A 465 18.55 -10.93 -31.08
CA ASP A 465 17.79 -9.74 -31.41
C ASP A 465 16.34 -9.93 -30.96
N ASP A 466 16.01 -9.45 -29.77
CA ASP A 466 14.63 -9.25 -29.35
C ASP A 466 14.22 -7.82 -29.70
N GLN A 467 14.07 -7.57 -31.00
CA GLN A 467 13.50 -6.34 -31.52
C GLN A 467 11.97 -6.40 -31.44
N SER A 468 11.38 -6.13 -30.27
CA SER A 468 10.01 -5.58 -30.20
C SER A 468 9.59 -5.03 -28.82
N LEU A 469 10.42 -4.22 -28.17
CA LEU A 469 9.88 -3.20 -27.26
C LEU A 469 10.50 -1.85 -27.62
N GLY A 470 9.66 -0.85 -27.84
CA GLY A 470 10.07 0.51 -28.20
C GLY A 470 11.24 0.95 -27.33
N SER A 471 12.42 1.05 -27.95
CA SER A 471 13.67 1.41 -27.30
C SER A 471 13.55 2.81 -26.74
N VAL A 472 13.26 2.91 -25.44
CA VAL A 472 13.59 4.09 -24.66
C VAL A 472 15.08 3.99 -24.41
N THR A 473 15.88 4.71 -25.20
CA THR A 473 17.31 4.88 -24.95
C THR A 473 17.46 5.64 -23.64
N LEU A 474 17.76 4.93 -22.57
CA LEU A 474 18.20 5.52 -21.32
C LEU A 474 19.67 5.89 -21.49
N ASP A 475 19.98 7.19 -21.51
CA ASP A 475 21.35 7.68 -21.38
C ASP A 475 21.82 7.40 -19.95
N LEU A 476 22.29 6.17 -19.74
CA LEU A 476 22.96 5.81 -18.51
C LEU A 476 24.30 6.55 -18.47
N PRO A 477 24.63 7.16 -17.32
CA PRO A 477 25.86 7.93 -17.23
C PRO A 477 27.04 6.96 -17.38
N ARG A 478 27.96 7.28 -18.31
CA ARG A 478 29.10 6.42 -18.69
C ARG A 478 29.92 6.02 -17.47
N VAL A 479 30.10 4.73 -17.23
CA VAL A 479 30.96 4.21 -16.15
C VAL A 479 32.41 4.40 -16.56
N GLU A 480 33.19 5.06 -15.71
CA GLU A 480 34.63 5.30 -15.92
C GLU A 480 35.47 4.36 -15.03
N GLU A 481 36.74 4.17 -15.38
CA GLU A 481 37.66 3.30 -14.62
C GLU A 481 37.77 3.73 -13.14
N CYS A 482 37.74 5.04 -12.89
CA CYS A 482 37.75 5.59 -11.53
C CYS A 482 36.50 5.17 -10.72
N ASP A 483 35.33 5.06 -11.35
CA ASP A 483 34.09 4.60 -10.73
C ASP A 483 34.23 3.12 -10.29
N VAL A 484 34.85 2.29 -11.15
CA VAL A 484 35.10 0.87 -10.87
C VAL A 484 36.07 0.70 -9.70
N ILE A 485 37.16 1.47 -9.68
CA ILE A 485 38.16 1.42 -8.60
C ILE A 485 37.54 1.86 -7.26
N LEU A 486 36.68 2.89 -7.26
CA LEU A 486 35.97 3.33 -6.06
C LEU A 486 34.99 2.27 -5.57
N ALA A 487 34.20 1.67 -6.47
CA ALA A 487 33.28 0.60 -6.12
C ALA A 487 34.01 -0.64 -5.57
N ALA A 488 35.15 -1.00 -6.16
CA ALA A 488 35.97 -2.12 -5.69
C ALA A 488 36.51 -1.90 -4.28
N LYS A 489 36.87 -0.66 -3.92
CA LYS A 489 37.30 -0.29 -2.56
C LYS A 489 36.17 -0.38 -1.52
N GLU A 490 34.92 -0.24 -1.95
CA GLU A 490 33.74 -0.36 -1.07
C GLU A 490 33.22 -1.81 -0.93
N LEU A 491 33.73 -2.76 -1.72
CA LEU A 491 33.39 -4.17 -1.56
C LEU A 491 33.84 -4.65 -0.17
N LYS A 492 32.94 -5.34 0.53
CA LYS A 492 33.34 -6.00 1.78
C LYS A 492 34.40 -7.04 1.45
N SER A 493 35.40 -7.19 2.31
CA SER A 493 36.47 -8.18 2.18
C SER A 493 35.95 -9.62 2.02
N SER A 494 34.70 -9.89 2.40
CA SER A 494 34.00 -11.17 2.22
C SER A 494 33.51 -11.46 0.79
N PHE A 495 33.68 -10.54 -0.16
CA PHE A 495 33.25 -10.71 -1.57
C PHE A 495 34.42 -10.82 -2.56
N VAL A 496 35.64 -10.99 -2.07
CA VAL A 496 36.80 -11.26 -2.92
C VAL A 496 36.76 -12.74 -3.30
N CYS A 497 36.51 -13.03 -4.59
CA CYS A 497 36.63 -14.40 -5.09
C CYS A 497 38.11 -14.78 -5.20
N GLY A 498 38.51 -15.78 -4.42
CA GLY A 498 39.81 -16.46 -4.44
C GLY A 498 39.63 -17.81 -3.75
N VAL A 499 40.57 -18.73 -3.95
CA VAL A 499 40.58 -20.03 -3.26
C VAL A 499 40.45 -19.77 -1.76
N ASP A 500 39.49 -20.42 -1.10
CA ASP A 500 39.20 -20.28 0.33
C ASP A 500 40.42 -20.66 1.18
N ASP A 501 41.38 -19.75 1.32
CA ASP A 501 42.36 -19.77 2.40
C ASP A 501 41.87 -18.81 3.49
N ASP A 502 41.24 -19.40 4.49
CA ASP A 502 40.82 -18.80 5.75
C ASP A 502 41.97 -18.08 6.46
N LEU A 503 42.24 -16.83 6.08
CA LEU A 503 43.01 -15.88 6.90
C LEU A 503 42.33 -14.50 6.87
N LYS A 504 41.18 -14.43 7.56
CA LYS A 504 40.60 -13.15 7.99
C LYS A 504 41.54 -12.48 9.01
N ILE A 505 42.43 -11.60 8.53
CA ILE A 505 43.06 -10.58 9.37
C ILE A 505 42.54 -9.23 8.89
N GLY A 506 41.69 -8.61 9.70
CA GLY A 506 41.32 -7.21 9.50
C GLY A 506 42.59 -6.35 9.53
N ARG A 507 42.92 -5.70 8.42
CA ARG A 507 44.01 -4.73 8.38
C ARG A 507 43.46 -3.35 8.04
N HIS A 508 43.55 -2.46 9.03
CA HIS A 508 43.57 -1.02 8.80
C HIS A 508 44.84 -0.68 8.02
N VAL A 509 44.70 -0.08 6.84
CA VAL A 509 45.83 0.33 5.99
C VAL A 509 46.48 1.58 6.57
N ALA A 510 47.75 1.47 6.95
CA ALA A 510 48.54 2.56 7.54
C ALA A 510 49.98 2.55 7.00
N GLY A 511 50.17 2.79 5.70
CA GLY A 511 51.53 2.92 5.15
C GLY A 511 51.61 3.15 3.65
N ALA A 512 52.62 3.92 3.22
CA ALA A 512 52.87 4.28 1.82
C ALA A 512 53.41 3.10 0.97
N ASP A 513 54.03 2.10 1.60
CA ASP A 513 54.61 0.94 0.90
C ASP A 513 53.55 -0.10 0.47
N GLU A 514 52.43 -0.22 1.17
CA GLU A 514 51.32 -1.12 0.78
C GLU A 514 50.43 -0.54 -0.35
N SER A 515 50.45 0.79 -0.54
CA SER A 515 49.81 1.45 -1.70
C SER A 515 50.45 1.08 -3.04
N ARG A 516 51.75 0.71 -3.04
CA ARG A 516 52.46 0.23 -4.24
C ARG A 516 52.08 -1.21 -4.61
N LEU A 517 51.78 -2.05 -3.62
CA LEU A 517 51.31 -3.42 -3.84
C LEU A 517 49.92 -3.43 -4.47
N LEU A 518 48.99 -2.61 -3.96
CA LEU A 518 47.65 -2.46 -4.54
C LEU A 518 47.69 -1.93 -5.99
N GLN A 519 48.64 -1.05 -6.32
CA GLN A 519 48.80 -0.51 -7.67
C GLN A 519 49.34 -1.57 -8.66
N ASN A 520 50.17 -2.50 -8.19
CA ASN A 520 50.65 -3.60 -9.02
C ASN A 520 49.54 -4.61 -9.33
N ASP A 521 48.67 -4.89 -8.36
CA ASP A 521 47.52 -5.78 -8.54
C ASP A 521 46.48 -5.15 -9.50
N ILE A 522 46.25 -3.84 -9.40
CA ILE A 522 45.41 -3.10 -10.34
C ILE A 522 46.00 -3.13 -11.75
N ASN A 523 47.32 -2.92 -11.90
CA ASN A 523 47.98 -2.98 -13.20
C ASN A 523 47.94 -4.40 -13.80
N ALA A 524 48.02 -5.46 -12.97
CA ALA A 524 47.90 -6.84 -13.42
C ALA A 524 46.48 -7.16 -13.94
N ILE A 525 45.45 -6.62 -13.28
CA ILE A 525 44.05 -6.77 -13.72
C ILE A 525 43.81 -6.01 -15.03
N VAL A 526 44.33 -4.79 -15.18
CA VAL A 526 44.24 -4.02 -16.43
C VAL A 526 44.91 -4.74 -17.60
N THR A 527 46.07 -5.37 -17.35
CA THR A 527 46.79 -6.17 -18.37
C THR A 527 46.06 -7.46 -18.74
N TRP A 528 45.19 -7.97 -17.87
CA TRP A 528 44.39 -9.17 -18.13
C TRP A 528 43.09 -8.86 -18.91
N CYS A 529 42.65 -7.60 -18.89
CA CYS A 529 41.43 -7.15 -19.57
C CYS A 529 41.66 -6.49 -20.95
N THR A 530 42.92 -6.26 -21.34
CA THR A 530 43.34 -5.82 -22.69
C THR A 530 43.98 -6.96 -23.46
#